data_AF-A0A3C0GUA0-F1
#
_entry.id   AF-A0A3C0GUA0-F1
#
_cell.length_a   1.000
_cell.length_b   1.000
_cell.length_c   1.000
_cell.angle_alpha   90.00
_cell.angle_beta   90.00
_cell.angle_gamma   90.00
#
_symmetry.space_group_name_H-M   'P 1'
#
loop_
_entity.id
_entity.type
_entity.pdbx_description
1 polymer ?
#
loop_
_entity_poly.entity_id
_entity_poly.type
_entity_poly.pdbx_seq_one_letter_code
_entity_poly.pdbx_strand_id
1 'polypeptide(L)'
;MRALFVGGVVDNSEMDIEGAQPPVHYPQDTGGGHSRYRLHQVGKQADGSVAYAVYGAPDMADDEVARVADERAYARRFEAQPEVFQH
;
A
#
# COMPACT_ATOMS: atom_id res chain seq x y z
N MET A 1 -2.02 2.09 10.98
CA MET A 1 -2.41 2.42 9.58
C MET A 1 -3.00 1.19 8.90
N ARG A 2 -3.65 1.33 7.73
CA ARG A 2 -4.17 0.18 6.96
C ARG A 2 -3.28 -0.18 5.77
N ALA A 3 -2.91 -1.46 5.64
CA ALA A 3 -2.39 -2.02 4.41
C ALA A 3 -3.52 -2.54 3.53
N LEU A 4 -3.44 -2.26 2.24
CA LEU A 4 -4.41 -2.65 1.22
C LEU A 4 -3.64 -3.42 0.15
N PHE A 5 -4.05 -4.66 -0.12
CA PHE A 5 -3.34 -5.53 -1.04
C PHE A 5 -4.04 -5.58 -2.40
N VAL A 6 -3.24 -5.40 -3.44
CA VAL A 6 -3.65 -5.38 -4.84
C VAL A 6 -2.82 -6.40 -5.60
N GLY A 7 -3.49 -7.34 -6.25
CA GLY A 7 -2.84 -8.44 -6.97
C GLY A 7 -2.15 -9.46 -6.04
N GLY A 8 -1.57 -10.50 -6.63
CA GLY A 8 -0.90 -11.58 -5.89
C GLY A 8 -1.83 -12.57 -5.19
N VAL A 9 -1.30 -13.30 -4.20
CA VAL A 9 -1.97 -14.44 -3.54
C VAL A 9 -3.09 -14.01 -2.60
N VAL A 10 -2.95 -12.83 -1.98
CA VAL A 10 -3.89 -12.25 -1.02
C VAL A 10 -4.33 -10.88 -1.58
N ASP A 11 -5.08 -10.91 -2.68
CA ASP A 11 -5.69 -9.70 -3.29
C ASP A 11 -6.98 -9.31 -2.56
N ASN A 12 -7.40 -8.05 -2.72
CA ASN A 12 -8.61 -7.46 -2.13
C ASN A 12 -8.70 -7.54 -0.60
N SER A 13 -7.56 -7.77 0.06
CA SER A 13 -7.49 -7.89 1.52
C SER A 13 -6.97 -6.59 2.13
N GLU A 14 -7.37 -6.34 3.36
CA GLU A 14 -6.84 -5.26 4.18
C GLU A 14 -6.35 -5.77 5.52
N MET A 15 -5.36 -5.08 6.09
CA MET A 15 -4.79 -5.46 7.38
C MET A 15 -4.35 -4.22 8.16
N ASP A 16 -4.43 -4.29 9.49
CA ASP A 16 -3.77 -3.31 10.35
C ASP A 16 -2.25 -3.50 10.32
N ILE A 17 -1.52 -2.41 10.13
CA ILE A 17 -0.07 -2.34 10.33
C ILE A 17 0.24 -1.33 11.43
N GLU A 18 1.12 -1.75 12.34
CA GLU A 18 1.66 -0.91 13.40
C GLU A 18 2.81 -0.03 12.90
N GLY A 19 2.98 1.12 13.55
CA GLY A 19 4.00 2.11 13.19
C GLY A 19 3.47 3.30 12.40
N ALA A 20 4.31 4.32 12.29
CA ALA A 20 3.98 5.59 11.63
C ALA A 20 4.31 5.58 10.12
N GLN A 21 5.20 4.69 9.68
CA GLN A 21 5.59 4.54 8.28
C GLN A 21 5.40 3.10 7.81
N PRO A 22 4.83 2.88 6.63
CA PRO A 22 4.71 1.54 6.06
C PRO A 22 6.09 1.00 5.65
N PRO A 23 6.38 -0.30 5.86
CA PRO A 23 7.56 -0.90 5.28
C PRO A 23 7.48 -0.91 3.74
N VAL A 24 8.63 -0.81 3.07
CA VAL A 24 8.69 -0.87 1.58
C VAL A 24 8.27 -2.24 1.05
N HIS A 25 8.48 -3.29 1.85
CA HIS A 25 8.24 -4.68 1.53
C HIS A 25 7.26 -5.29 2.54
N TYR A 26 6.31 -6.08 2.04
CA TYR A 26 5.39 -6.83 2.88
C TYR A 26 5.34 -8.34 2.53
N PRO A 27 5.45 -9.25 3.52
CA PRO A 27 5.89 -8.99 4.89
C PRO A 27 7.27 -8.31 4.93
N GLN A 28 7.58 -7.61 6.01
CA GLN A 28 8.87 -6.94 6.17
C GLN A 28 10.02 -7.96 6.04
N ASP A 29 11.08 -7.62 5.31
CA ASP A 29 12.18 -8.54 5.04
C ASP A 29 12.84 -9.02 6.34
N THR A 30 12.70 -10.31 6.64
CA THR A 30 13.34 -10.97 7.80
C THR A 30 14.61 -11.74 7.42
N GLY A 31 15.16 -11.51 6.23
CA GLY A 31 16.50 -11.97 5.84
C GLY A 31 16.60 -13.25 5.02
N GLY A 32 15.52 -13.75 4.39
CA GLY A 32 15.63 -14.98 3.57
C GLY A 32 14.59 -15.21 2.47
N GLY A 33 13.69 -14.28 2.19
CA GLY A 33 12.62 -14.48 1.20
C GLY A 33 12.44 -13.31 0.26
N HIS A 34 11.98 -13.59 -0.97
CA HIS A 34 11.49 -12.56 -1.88
C HIS A 34 10.26 -11.90 -1.26
N SER A 35 10.25 -10.57 -1.23
CA SER A 35 9.08 -9.80 -0.82
C SER A 35 7.87 -10.20 -1.67
N ARG A 36 6.75 -10.52 -1.00
CA ARG A 36 5.52 -10.91 -1.70
C ARG A 36 4.79 -9.72 -2.28
N TYR A 37 5.02 -8.56 -1.67
CA TYR A 37 4.33 -7.32 -1.99
C TYR A 37 5.25 -6.13 -1.80
N ARG A 38 5.14 -5.16 -2.70
CA ARG A 38 5.91 -3.92 -2.65
C ARG A 38 4.97 -2.74 -2.39
N LEU A 39 5.43 -1.72 -1.69
CA LEU A 39 4.67 -0.51 -1.42
C LEU A 39 4.63 0.40 -2.67
N HIS A 40 3.45 0.66 -3.25
CA HIS A 40 3.34 1.52 -4.45
C HIS A 40 2.71 2.89 -4.16
N GLN A 41 1.94 3.01 -3.09
CA GLN A 41 1.22 4.24 -2.80
C GLN A 41 0.97 4.37 -1.30
N VAL A 42 1.01 5.60 -0.79
CA VAL A 42 0.57 5.93 0.56
C VAL A 42 -0.55 6.95 0.51
N GLY A 43 -1.48 6.88 1.45
CA GLY A 43 -2.47 7.94 1.69
C GLY A 43 -2.11 8.73 2.93
N LYS A 44 -1.87 10.02 2.79
CA LYS A 44 -1.54 10.92 3.90
C LYS A 44 -2.74 11.77 4.30
N GLN A 45 -3.00 11.87 5.61
CA GLN A 45 -4.00 12.79 6.16
C GLN A 45 -3.46 14.24 6.14
N ALA A 46 -4.34 15.19 6.42
CA ALA A 46 -3.98 16.62 6.48
C ALA A 46 -2.89 16.94 7.53
N ASP A 47 -2.75 16.12 8.56
CA ASP A 47 -1.70 16.25 9.59
C ASP A 47 -0.36 15.59 9.19
N GLY A 48 -0.29 15.00 7.99
CA GLY A 48 0.89 14.32 7.47
C GLY A 48 1.03 12.86 7.91
N SER A 49 0.13 12.34 8.74
CA SER A 49 0.12 10.93 9.14
C SER A 49 -0.31 10.02 7.99
N VAL A 50 0.24 8.81 7.92
CA VAL A 50 -0.13 7.83 6.90
C VAL A 50 -1.37 7.06 7.37
N ALA A 51 -2.51 7.28 6.70
CA ALA A 51 -3.75 6.56 6.96
C ALA A 51 -3.72 5.14 6.38
N TYR A 52 -3.23 5.02 5.14
CA TYR A 52 -3.15 3.74 4.45
C TYR A 52 -1.92 3.61 3.55
N ALA A 53 -1.62 2.38 3.19
CA ALA A 53 -0.56 1.98 2.28
C ALA A 53 -1.10 0.93 1.29
N VAL A 54 -0.85 1.12 0.00
CA VAL A 54 -1.25 0.18 -1.06
C VAL A 54 -0.04 -0.65 -1.46
N TYR A 55 -0.21 -1.95 -1.34
CA TYR A 55 0.79 -2.96 -1.64
C TYR A 55 0.38 -3.74 -2.88
N GLY A 56 1.28 -3.80 -3.86
CA GLY A 56 1.10 -4.47 -5.13
C GLY A 56 1.95 -5.73 -5.21
N ALA A 57 1.58 -6.67 -6.08
CA ALA A 57 2.49 -7.77 -6.44
C ALA A 57 3.82 -7.20 -6.98
N PRO A 58 4.97 -7.89 -6.81
CA PRO A 58 6.29 -7.30 -7.05
C PRO A 58 6.53 -6.87 -8.51
N ASP A 59 5.80 -7.48 -9.44
CA ASP A 59 5.85 -7.27 -10.89
C ASP A 59 4.72 -6.37 -11.41
N MET A 60 3.86 -5.86 -10.53
CA MET A 60 2.75 -4.98 -10.90
C MET A 60 3.26 -3.56 -11.16
N ALA A 61 2.74 -2.92 -12.22
CA ALA A 61 3.08 -1.54 -12.56
C ALA A 61 2.37 -0.55 -11.62
N ASP A 62 3.04 0.55 -11.29
CA ASP A 62 2.49 1.62 -10.43
C ASP A 62 1.16 2.17 -10.97
N ASP A 63 1.05 2.36 -12.29
CA ASP A 63 -0.16 2.86 -12.95
C ASP A 63 -1.36 1.92 -12.77
N GLU A 64 -1.11 0.60 -12.77
CA GLU A 64 -2.16 -0.39 -12.55
C GLU A 64 -2.61 -0.39 -11.08
N VAL A 65 -1.69 -0.26 -10.14
CA VAL A 65 -2.02 -0.14 -8.71
C VAL A 65 -2.80 1.16 -8.45
N ALA A 66 -2.39 2.28 -9.05
CA ALA A 66 -3.07 3.56 -8.96
C ALA A 66 -4.51 3.47 -9.50
N ARG A 67 -4.70 2.85 -10.67
CA ARG A 67 -6.04 2.61 -11.26
C ARG A 67 -6.95 1.85 -10.30
N VAL A 68 -6.44 0.78 -9.69
CA VAL A 68 -7.19 -0.01 -8.71
C VAL A 68 -7.50 0.80 -7.44
N ALA A 69 -6.54 1.59 -6.95
CA ALA A 69 -6.73 2.43 -5.77
C ALA A 69 -7.82 3.49 -5.98
N ASP A 70 -7.89 4.06 -7.18
CA ASP A 70 -8.91 5.02 -7.59
C ASP A 70 -10.28 4.36 -7.74
N GLU A 71 -10.36 3.20 -8.41
CA GLU A 71 -11.61 2.43 -8.57
C GLU A 71 -12.21 2.05 -7.21
N ARG A 72 -11.36 1.65 -6.26
CA ARG A 72 -11.76 1.28 -4.89
C ARG A 72 -11.94 2.49 -3.97
N ALA A 73 -11.72 3.71 -4.47
CA ALA A 73 -11.89 4.97 -3.77
C ALA A 73 -11.16 5.06 -2.42
N TYR A 74 -9.94 4.52 -2.32
CA TYR A 74 -9.18 4.47 -1.06
C TYR A 74 -8.93 5.84 -0.44
N ALA A 75 -8.51 6.82 -1.25
CA ALA A 75 -8.32 8.20 -0.81
C ALA A 75 -9.57 8.78 -0.13
N ARG A 76 -10.75 8.55 -0.72
CA ARG A 76 -12.04 8.99 -0.17
C ARG A 76 -12.39 8.23 1.11
N ARG A 77 -12.19 6.91 1.14
CA ARG A 77 -12.54 6.06 2.29
C ARG A 77 -11.75 6.43 3.55
N PHE A 78 -10.51 6.89 3.37
CA PHE A 78 -9.59 7.22 4.45
C PHE A 78 -9.40 8.72 4.69
N GLU A 79 -10.14 9.57 3.95
CA GLU A 79 -10.01 11.03 4.00
C GLU A 79 -8.55 11.49 3.85
N ALA A 80 -7.85 10.90 2.87
CA ALA A 80 -6.42 11.06 2.69
C ALA A 80 -6.07 11.45 1.25
N GLN A 81 -4.92 12.10 1.09
CA GLN A 81 -4.34 12.44 -0.20
C GLN A 81 -3.41 11.31 -0.66
N PRO A 82 -3.64 10.73 -1.85
CA PRO A 82 -2.78 9.68 -2.38
C PRO A 82 -1.44 10.26 -2.87
N GLU A 83 -0.36 9.56 -2.55
CA GLU A 83 0.99 9.86 -3.01
C GLU A 83 1.63 8.56 -3.51
N VAL A 84 2.07 8.55 -4.77
CA VAL A 84 2.80 7.42 -5.36
C VAL A 84 4.14 7.28 -4.63
N PHE A 85 4.45 6.07 -4.19
CA PHE A 85 5.69 5.76 -3.52
C PHE A 85 6.80 5.56 -4.57
N GLN A 86 7.80 6.43 -4.56
CA GLN A 86 8.98 6.27 -5.41
C GLN A 86 9.96 5.30 -4.75
N HIS A 87 10.40 4.35 -5.55
CA HIS A 87 11.23 3.22 -5.14
C HIS A 87 12.73 3.49 -5.12
#